data_AF-A0A4D4KBF3-F1
#
_entry.id   AF-A0A4D4KBF3-F1
#
_cell.length_a   1.000
_cell.length_b   1.000
_cell.length_c   1.000
_cell.angle_alpha   90.00
_cell.angle_beta   90.00
_cell.angle_gamma   90.00
#
_symmetry.space_group_name_H-M   'P 1'
#
loop_
_entity.id
_entity.type
_entity.pdbx_description
1 polymer ?
#
loop_
_entity_poly.entity_id
_entity_poly.type
_entity_poly.pdbx_seq_one_letter_code
_entity_poly.pdbx_strand_id
1 'polypeptide(L)'
;MRRRGWTTVHLVWREAGGGSADEVTNGFVFHARDPFPVGGVVEDPATGAAAAAFGGYLRALGLVDGPTRVRIRQGEDMGRPSDLLLDVTPDEPRARVSGQAVRIPRSG
;
A
#
# COMPACT_ATOMS: atom_id res chain seq x y z
N MET A 1 -18.79 0.08 -7.83
CA MET A 1 -18.27 -1.29 -7.71
C MET A 1 -19.17 -2.31 -8.39
N ARG A 2 -20.37 -2.63 -7.87
CA ARG A 2 -21.27 -3.64 -8.45
C ARG A 2 -21.55 -3.45 -9.96
N ARG A 3 -21.86 -2.24 -10.42
CA ARG A 3 -22.09 -1.94 -11.85
C ARG A 3 -20.88 -2.23 -12.77
N ARG A 4 -19.66 -2.24 -12.22
CA ARG A 4 -18.41 -2.50 -12.97
C ARG A 4 -17.87 -3.92 -12.73
N GLY A 5 -18.54 -4.74 -11.92
CA GLY A 5 -18.05 -6.05 -11.52
C GLY A 5 -16.79 -6.00 -10.64
N TRP A 6 -16.49 -4.88 -10.01
CA TRP A 6 -15.31 -4.73 -9.15
C TRP A 6 -15.60 -5.14 -7.71
N THR A 7 -14.68 -5.91 -7.12
CA THR A 7 -14.74 -6.36 -5.73
C THR A 7 -14.04 -5.38 -4.78
N THR A 8 -12.83 -4.95 -5.15
CA THR A 8 -11.96 -4.02 -4.40
C THR A 8 -11.37 -3.01 -5.38
N VAL A 9 -10.99 -1.82 -4.91
CA VAL A 9 -10.25 -0.84 -5.70
C VAL A 9 -9.12 -0.30 -4.84
N HIS A 10 -7.89 -0.47 -5.31
CA HIS A 10 -6.73 0.12 -4.69
C HIS A 10 -6.52 1.54 -5.23
N LEU A 11 -6.89 2.55 -4.45
CA LEU A 11 -6.64 3.96 -4.75
C LEU A 11 -5.26 4.33 -4.23
N VAL A 12 -4.45 4.99 -5.06
CA VAL A 12 -3.10 5.42 -4.69
C VAL A 12 -2.85 6.85 -5.11
N TRP A 13 -2.13 7.59 -4.28
CA TRP A 13 -1.63 8.94 -4.57
C TRP A 13 -0.17 9.02 -4.16
N ARG A 14 0.71 9.48 -5.07
CA ARG A 14 2.13 9.65 -4.77
C ARG A 14 2.34 10.94 -4.02
N GLU A 15 3.02 10.88 -2.88
CA GLU A 15 3.45 12.08 -2.16
C GLU A 15 4.42 12.86 -3.05
N ALA A 16 4.08 14.11 -3.37
CA ALA A 16 4.97 15.00 -4.12
C ALA A 16 6.12 15.44 -3.20
N GLY A 17 7.36 15.46 -3.71
CA GLY A 17 8.56 15.77 -2.94
C GLY A 17 8.41 17.07 -2.14
N GLY A 18 8.21 16.93 -0.83
CA GLY A 18 7.77 18.01 0.04
C GLY A 18 7.82 17.62 1.52
N GLY A 19 8.96 17.09 1.95
CA GLY A 19 9.24 16.60 3.30
C GLY A 19 10.37 15.59 3.17
N SER A 20 11.41 15.68 4.01
CA SER A 20 12.68 14.92 3.92
C SER A 20 12.51 13.62 3.14
N ALA A 21 13.19 13.48 1.99
CA ALA A 21 13.19 12.26 1.20
C ALA A 21 13.31 11.10 2.18
N ASP A 22 12.25 10.30 2.30
CA ASP A 22 12.22 9.20 3.25
C ASP A 22 13.42 8.31 2.93
N GLU A 23 14.47 8.39 3.75
CA GLU A 23 15.78 7.81 3.42
C GLU A 23 15.68 6.30 3.22
N VAL A 24 14.67 5.69 3.86
CA VAL A 24 14.36 4.27 3.73
C VAL A 24 13.80 3.91 2.34
N THR A 25 13.11 4.86 1.69
CA THR A 25 12.39 4.61 0.42
C THR A 25 12.81 5.53 -0.71
N ASN A 26 13.83 6.37 -0.51
CA ASN A 26 14.31 7.35 -1.48
C ASN A 26 13.17 8.21 -2.09
N GLY A 27 12.19 8.59 -1.25
CA GLY A 27 11.04 9.40 -1.68
C GLY A 27 9.94 8.63 -2.44
N PHE A 28 9.97 7.30 -2.49
CA PHE A 28 8.86 6.49 -3.00
C PHE A 28 7.78 6.29 -1.92
N VAL A 29 7.06 7.37 -1.64
CA VAL A 29 5.95 7.38 -0.67
C VAL A 29 4.62 7.53 -1.40
N PHE A 30 3.67 6.65 -1.09
CA PHE A 30 2.32 6.66 -1.61
C PHE A 30 1.31 6.60 -0.46
N HIS A 31 0.23 7.35 -0.59
CA HIS A 31 -0.96 7.20 0.24
C HIS A 31 -1.95 6.30 -0.49
N ALA A 32 -2.59 5.41 0.24
CA ALA A 32 -3.50 4.42 -0.31
C ALA A 32 -4.81 4.33 0.46
N ARG A 33 -5.86 3.95 -0.26
CA ARG A 33 -7.19 3.61 0.25
C ARG A 33 -7.71 2.37 -0.47
N ASP A 34 -8.34 1.46 0.26
CA ASP A 34 -8.86 0.21 -0.32
C ASP A 34 -10.32 -0.04 0.08
N PRO A 35 -11.27 0.68 -0.54
CA PRO A 35 -12.69 0.39 -0.37
C PRO A 35 -13.05 -0.99 -0.93
N PHE A 36 -13.86 -1.75 -0.19
CA PHE A 36 -14.50 -3.00 -0.68
C PHE A 36 -15.94 -3.17 -0.15
N PRO A 37 -16.84 -2.20 -0.40
CA PRO A 37 -18.23 -2.18 0.06
C PRO A 37 -19.08 -3.39 -0.31
N VAL A 38 -18.61 -4.28 -1.19
CA VAL A 38 -19.32 -5.51 -1.53
C VAL A 38 -19.42 -6.46 -0.31
N GLY A 39 -18.48 -6.37 0.65
CA GLY A 39 -18.42 -7.24 1.84
C GLY A 39 -18.93 -6.64 3.15
N GLY A 40 -19.53 -5.44 3.16
CA GLY A 40 -20.05 -4.80 4.38
C GLY A 40 -19.01 -4.06 5.23
N VAL A 41 -17.72 -4.30 5.01
CA VAL A 41 -16.63 -3.40 5.45
C VAL A 41 -16.52 -2.28 4.42
N VAL A 42 -16.50 -1.04 4.91
CA VAL A 42 -16.39 0.13 4.03
C VAL A 42 -14.98 0.21 3.44
N GLU A 43 -13.95 -0.03 4.26
CA GLU A 43 -12.53 0.07 3.90
C GLU A 43 -11.65 -0.63 4.97
N ASP A 44 -10.48 -1.14 4.56
CA ASP A 44 -9.47 -1.76 5.45
C ASP A 44 -8.29 -0.80 5.67
N PRO A 45 -7.83 -0.60 6.93
CA PRO A 45 -6.73 0.32 7.20
C PRO A 45 -5.33 -0.15 6.78
N ALA A 46 -5.13 -1.44 6.49
CA ALA A 46 -3.82 -1.96 6.10
C ALA A 46 -3.94 -3.21 5.19
N THR A 47 -4.01 -3.00 3.88
CA THR A 47 -4.29 -4.07 2.91
C THR A 47 -3.02 -4.59 2.25
N GLY A 48 -2.33 -5.52 2.94
CA GLY A 48 -1.04 -6.07 2.47
C GLY A 48 -1.10 -6.76 1.10
N ALA A 49 -2.20 -7.41 0.75
CA ALA A 49 -2.37 -8.05 -0.56
C ALA A 49 -2.42 -7.01 -1.70
N ALA A 50 -3.07 -5.86 -1.47
CA ALA A 50 -3.12 -4.78 -2.43
C ALA A 50 -1.75 -4.09 -2.59
N ALA A 51 -1.01 -3.91 -1.49
CA ALA A 51 0.38 -3.46 -1.54
C ALA A 51 1.27 -4.37 -2.40
N ALA A 52 1.12 -5.70 -2.29
CA ALA A 52 1.86 -6.64 -3.13
C ALA A 52 1.47 -6.51 -4.61
N ALA A 53 0.17 -6.42 -4.90
CA ALA A 53 -0.33 -6.22 -6.26
C ALA A 53 0.14 -4.89 -6.87
N PHE A 54 0.24 -3.84 -6.05
CA PHE A 54 0.75 -2.53 -6.45
C PHE A 54 2.21 -2.60 -6.91
N GLY A 55 3.05 -3.45 -6.30
CA GLY A 55 4.40 -3.69 -6.80
C GLY A 55 4.42 -4.28 -8.21
N GLY A 56 3.52 -5.23 -8.49
CA GLY A 56 3.34 -5.76 -9.85
C GLY A 56 2.88 -4.69 -10.83
N TYR A 57 1.99 -3.79 -10.40
CA TYR A 57 1.53 -2.66 -11.22
C TYR A 57 2.64 -1.66 -11.54
N LEU A 58 3.44 -1.25 -10.55
CA LEU A 58 4.58 -0.36 -10.76
C LEU A 58 5.60 -0.95 -11.74
N ARG A 59 5.90 -2.24 -11.62
CA ARG A 59 6.74 -2.96 -12.57
C ARG A 59 6.13 -2.98 -13.98
N ALA A 60 4.85 -3.30 -14.10
CA ALA A 60 4.17 -3.34 -15.40
C ALA A 60 4.16 -1.98 -16.12
N LEU A 61 4.23 -0.87 -15.35
CA LEU A 61 4.37 0.48 -15.88
C LEU A 61 5.83 0.89 -16.19
N GLY A 62 6.82 0.04 -15.88
CA GLY A 62 8.24 0.39 -16.03
C GLY A 62 8.69 1.48 -15.05
N LEU A 63 8.05 1.60 -13.88
CA LEU A 63 8.38 2.61 -12.85
C LEU A 63 9.37 2.09 -11.79
N VAL A 64 9.90 0.88 -11.99
CA VAL A 64 10.88 0.23 -11.13
C VAL A 64 12.09 -0.04 -12.02
N ASP A 65 13.13 0.78 -11.91
CA ASP A 65 14.36 0.68 -12.72
C ASP A 65 15.47 -0.12 -12.02
N GLY A 66 15.25 -0.50 -10.77
CA GLY A 66 16.15 -1.28 -9.93
C GLY A 66 15.47 -1.68 -8.62
N PRO A 67 16.17 -2.33 -7.69
CA PRO A 67 15.63 -2.64 -6.37
C PRO A 67 15.09 -1.38 -5.69
N THR A 68 13.76 -1.37 -5.48
CA THR A 68 13.02 -0.20 -5.00
C THR A 68 12.24 -0.60 -3.77
N ARG A 69 12.39 0.19 -2.70
CA ARG A 69 11.52 0.12 -1.54
C ARG A 69 10.51 1.24 -1.59
N VAL A 70 9.24 0.89 -1.48
CA VAL A 70 8.10 1.81 -1.51
C VAL A 70 7.42 1.82 -0.15
N ARG A 71 7.12 3.00 0.39
CA ARG A 71 6.26 3.15 1.56
C ARG A 71 4.85 3.44 1.11
N ILE A 72 3.89 2.68 1.62
CA ILE A 72 2.47 2.83 1.37
C ILE A 72 1.81 3.15 2.71
N ARG A 73 1.33 4.39 2.86
CA ARG A 73 0.55 4.86 4.01
C ARG A 73 -0.93 4.59 3.75
N GLN A 74 -1.60 3.91 4.68
CA GLN A 74 -3.02 3.59 4.55
C GLN A 74 -3.74 3.81 5.89
N GLY A 75 -5.04 4.08 5.83
CA GLY A 75 -5.90 4.13 7.01
C GLY A 75 -5.86 5.42 7.83
N GLU A 76 -5.16 6.45 7.37
CA GLU A 76 -5.10 7.79 8.01
C GLU A 76 -6.52 8.38 8.19
N ASP A 77 -7.32 8.38 7.13
CA ASP A 77 -8.72 8.87 7.14
C ASP A 77 -9.64 8.10 8.10
N MET A 78 -9.26 6.86 8.46
CA MET A 78 -10.00 6.01 9.40
C MET A 78 -9.48 6.13 10.84
N GLY A 79 -8.48 6.98 11.11
CA GLY A 79 -7.82 7.08 12.39
C GLY A 79 -7.01 5.83 12.77
N ARG A 80 -6.67 4.99 11.78
CA ARG A 80 -5.88 3.76 11.94
C ARG A 80 -4.67 3.77 10.99
N PRO A 81 -3.76 4.75 11.13
CA PRO A 81 -2.63 4.90 10.23
C PRO A 81 -1.73 3.66 10.29
N SER A 82 -1.37 3.17 9.10
CA SER A 82 -0.54 1.98 8.92
C SER A 82 0.50 2.22 7.84
N ASP A 83 1.75 1.86 8.13
CA ASP A 83 2.85 1.88 7.16
C ASP A 83 3.11 0.46 6.64
N LEU A 84 2.92 0.27 5.34
CA LEU A 84 3.32 -0.94 4.61
C LEU A 84 4.57 -0.63 3.79
N LEU A 85 5.59 -1.47 3.93
CA LEU A 85 6.82 -1.42 3.13
C LEU A 85 6.78 -2.51 2.07
N LEU A 86 6.87 -2.09 0.82
CA LEU A 86 6.94 -2.94 -0.36
C LEU A 86 8.37 -2.93 -0.91
N ASP A 87 8.99 -4.10 -0.97
CA ASP A 87 10.23 -4.32 -1.72
C ASP A 87 9.89 -4.97 -3.07
N VAL A 88 10.34 -4.34 -4.16
CA VAL A 88 10.11 -4.79 -5.53
C VAL A 88 11.36 -4.58 -6.38
N THR A 89 11.61 -5.48 -7.32
CA THR A 89 12.67 -5.35 -8.34
C THR A 89 12.05 -5.53 -9.74
N PRO A 90 12.73 -5.06 -10.81
CA PRO A 90 12.21 -5.15 -12.18
C PRO A 90 12.03 -6.60 -12.66
N ASP A 91 12.99 -7.47 -12.31
CA ASP A 91 13.11 -8.81 -12.92
C ASP A 91 12.57 -9.96 -12.03
N GLU A 92 12.16 -9.69 -10.79
CA GLU A 92 11.63 -10.72 -9.89
C GLU A 92 10.09 -10.61 -9.78
N PRO A 93 9.32 -11.63 -10.19
CA PRO A 93 7.86 -11.56 -10.12
C PRO A 93 7.33 -11.38 -8.68
N ARG A 94 8.04 -11.89 -7.67
CA ARG A 94 7.67 -11.78 -6.26
C ARG A 94 7.80 -10.34 -5.74
N ALA A 95 6.78 -9.88 -5.04
CA ALA A 95 6.83 -8.71 -4.18
C ALA A 95 6.96 -9.15 -2.71
N ARG A 96 7.71 -8.40 -1.90
CA ARG A 96 7.77 -8.61 -0.45
C ARG A 96 7.11 -7.43 0.25
N VAL A 97 6.08 -7.72 1.05
CA VAL A 97 5.41 -6.73 1.90
C VAL A 97 5.81 -6.98 3.34
N SER A 98 6.10 -5.90 4.07
CA SER A 98 6.45 -5.92 5.49
C SER A 98 5.86 -4.71 6.20
N GLY A 99 5.81 -4.77 7.53
CA GLY A 99 5.29 -3.72 8.38
C GLY A 99 5.56 -4.04 9.84
N GLN A 100 5.42 -3.05 10.71
CA GLN A 100 5.51 -3.27 12.14
C GLN A 100 4.16 -3.74 12.69
N ALA A 101 4.20 -4.47 13.80
CA ALA A 101 3.01 -4.90 14.51
C ALA A 101 3.20 -4.68 16.00
N VAL A 102 2.11 -4.32 16.68
CA VAL A 102 2.06 -4.22 18.14
C VAL A 102 0.98 -5.15 18.66
N ARG A 103 1.20 -5.74 19.83
CA ARG A 103 0.20 -6.57 20.49
C ARG A 103 -0.95 -5.69 20.96
N ILE A 104 -2.17 -5.98 20.52
CA ILE A 104 -3.37 -5.35 21.05
C ILE A 104 -3.71 -6.02 22.39
N PRO A 105 -3.82 -5.26 23.50
CA PRO A 105 -4.27 -5.81 24.78
C PRO A 105 -5.63 -6.48 24.63
N ARG A 106 -5.87 -7.57 25.36
CA ARG A 106 -7.21 -8.14 25.43
C ARG A 106 -8.09 -7.17 26.22
N SER A 107 -9.24 -6.83 25.67
CA SER A 107 -10.32 -6.22 26.45
C SER A 107 -10.73 -7.21 27.54
N GLY A 108 -10.67 -6.78 28.81
CA GLY A 108 -11.15 -7.55 29.95
C GLY A 108 -12.67 -7.61 30.01
#